data_AF-A0A7V9HS13-F1
#
_entry.id   AF-A0A7V9HS13-F1
#
_cell.length_a   1.000
_cell.length_b   1.000
_cell.length_c   1.000
_cell.angle_alpha   90.00
_cell.angle_beta   90.00
_cell.angle_gamma   90.00
#
_symmetry.space_group_name_H-M   'P 1'
#
loop_
_entity.id
_entity.type
_entity.pdbx_description
1 polymer ?
#
loop_
_entity_poly.entity_id
_entity_poly.type
_entity_poly.pdbx_seq_one_letter_code
_entity_poly.pdbx_strand_id
1 'polypeptide(L)' 'YCIEVVTQITAIQAALDKVALGLLEDHANHCVIGGDPAEADQRTAELMDAVKRLLRHG' A
#
# COMPACT_ATOMS: atom_id res chain seq x y z
N TYR A 1 -22.13 -24.26 -0.72
CA TYR A 1 -22.14 -23.58 -2.03
C TYR A 1 -20.81 -22.88 -2.19
N CYS A 2 -19.96 -23.30 -3.14
CA CYS A 2 -18.55 -22.87 -3.18
C CYS A 2 -18.34 -21.47 -3.77
N ILE A 3 -19.27 -21.00 -4.61
CA ILE A 3 -19.16 -19.69 -5.27
C ILE A 3 -19.28 -18.54 -4.26
N GLU A 4 -20.20 -18.63 -3.29
CA GLU A 4 -20.34 -17.62 -2.22
C GLU A 4 -19.06 -17.47 -1.38
N VAL A 5 -18.40 -18.59 -1.06
CA VAL A 5 -17.14 -18.54 -0.30
C VAL A 5 -16.06 -17.83 -1.11
N VAL A 6 -15.95 -18.11 -2.41
CA VAL A 6 -15.01 -17.41 -3.30
C VAL A 6 -15.35 -15.92 -3.39
N THR A 7 -16.64 -15.57 -3.49
CA THR A 7 -17.09 -14.16 -3.50
C THR A 7 -16.76 -13.42 -2.20
N GLN A 8 -16.88 -14.09 -1.04
CA GLN A 8 -16.51 -13.48 0.24
C GLN A 8 -14.99 -13.27 0.34
N ILE A 9 -14.19 -14.23 -0.14
CA ILE A 9 -12.73 -14.10 -0.17
C ILE A 9 -12.31 -12.92 -1.04
N THR A 10 -12.89 -12.77 -2.25
CA THR A 10 -12.54 -11.64 -3.13
C THR A 10 -12.98 -10.30 -2.54
N ALA A 11 -14.12 -10.25 -1.84
CA ALA A 11 -14.56 -9.05 -1.14
C ALA A 11 -13.58 -8.64 -0.01
N ILE A 12 -13.07 -9.60 0.75
CA ILE A 12 -12.08 -9.36 1.80
C ILE A 12 -10.75 -8.90 1.19
N GLN A 13 -10.30 -9.52 0.10
CA GLN A 13 -9.08 -9.09 -0.59
C GLN A 13 -9.19 -7.63 -1.05
N ALA A 14 -10.31 -7.25 -1.68
CA ALA A 14 -10.55 -5.86 -2.09
C ALA A 14 -10.61 -4.88 -0.92
N ALA A 15 -11.11 -5.32 0.25
CA ALA A 15 -11.10 -4.51 1.46
C ALA A 15 -9.67 -4.31 1.99
N LEU A 16 -8.84 -5.36 1.98
CA LEU A 16 -7.44 -5.29 2.38
C LEU A 16 -6.63 -4.40 1.43
N ASP A 17 -6.87 -4.47 0.13
CA ASP A 17 -6.20 -3.61 -0.85
C ASP A 17 -6.48 -2.12 -0.57
N LYS A 18 -7.72 -1.78 -0.22
CA LYS A 18 -8.09 -0.40 0.18
C LYS A 18 -7.38 0.04 1.46
N VAL A 19 -7.30 -0.83 2.47
CA VAL A 19 -6.59 -0.53 3.72
C VAL A 19 -5.10 -0.33 3.45
N ALA A 20 -4.49 -1.18 2.63
CA ALA A 20 -3.08 -1.08 2.26
C ALA A 20 -2.77 0.25 1.54
N LEU A 21 -3.64 0.67 0.61
CA LEU A 21 -3.50 1.95 -0.08
C LEU A 21 -3.62 3.14 0.88
N GLY A 22 -4.59 3.12 1.80
CA GLY A 22 -4.74 4.20 2.79
C GLY A 22 -3.52 4.32 3.71
N LEU A 23 -2.99 3.20 4.21
CA LEU A 23 -1.77 3.20 5.03
C LEU A 23 -0.55 3.71 4.27
N LEU A 24 -0.44 3.36 2.99
CA LEU A 24 0.65 3.83 2.13
C LEU A 24 0.58 5.33 1.89
N GLU A 25 -0.61 5.86 1.63
CA GLU A 25 -0.86 7.30 1.45
C GLU A 25 -0.51 8.09 2.72
N ASP A 26 -0.99 7.65 3.87
CA ASP A 26 -0.67 8.28 5.17
C ASP A 26 0.83 8.26 5.46
N HIS A 27 1.51 7.16 5.12
CA HIS A 27 2.95 7.05 5.28
C HIS A 27 3.70 7.98 4.34
N ALA A 28 3.29 8.08 3.06
CA ALA A 28 3.90 8.99 2.10
C ALA A 28 3.76 10.45 2.53
N ASN A 29 2.57 10.85 2.99
CA ASN A 29 2.28 12.20 3.48
C ASN A 29 3.17 12.56 4.67
N HIS A 30 3.37 11.66 5.63
CA HIS A 30 4.22 11.95 6.79
C HIS A 30 5.72 11.85 6.49
N CYS A 31 6.14 10.82 5.76
CA CYS A 31 7.55 10.52 5.58
C CYS A 31 8.20 11.36 4.46
N VAL A 32 7.50 11.57 3.35
CA VAL A 32 8.02 12.31 2.19
C VAL A 32 7.64 13.78 2.25
N ILE A 33 6.34 14.08 2.41
CA ILE A 33 5.84 15.47 2.31
C ILE A 33 6.06 16.24 3.62
N GLY A 34 5.76 15.62 4.76
CA GLY A 34 5.96 16.18 6.09
C GLY A 34 7.37 16.01 6.65
N GLY A 35 8.26 15.34 5.90
CA GLY A 35 9.65 15.07 6.28
C GLY A 35 10.61 16.20 5.92
N ASP A 36 11.91 15.94 6.06
CA ASP A 36 12.96 16.85 5.60
C ASP A 36 12.97 16.88 4.06
N PRO A 37 12.79 18.07 3.42
CA PRO A 37 12.86 18.19 1.97
C PRO A 37 14.18 17.70 1.36
N ALA A 38 15.28 17.78 2.10
CA ALA A 38 16.59 17.31 1.61
C ALA A 38 16.65 15.78 1.45
N GLU A 39 15.78 15.04 2.15
CA GLU A 39 15.71 13.59 2.11
C GLU A 39 14.54 13.07 1.26
N ALA A 40 13.71 13.96 0.69
CA ALA A 40 12.48 13.60 0.00
C ALA A 40 12.70 12.62 -1.16
N ASP A 41 13.74 12.83 -1.97
CA ASP A 41 14.05 11.96 -3.11
C ASP A 41 14.47 10.55 -2.65
N GLN A 42 15.31 10.47 -1.62
CA GLN A 42 15.75 9.19 -1.05
C GLN A 42 14.57 8.42 -0.46
N ARG A 43 13.75 9.08 0.37
CA ARG A 43 12.58 8.47 1.01
C ARG A 43 11.53 8.04 -0.01
N THR A 44 11.37 8.81 -1.10
CA THR A 44 10.52 8.43 -2.23
C THR A 44 11.02 7.16 -2.91
N ALA A 45 12.33 7.04 -3.15
CA ALA A 45 12.91 5.84 -3.75
C ALA A 45 12.71 4.60 -2.86
N GLU A 46 12.92 4.74 -1.55
CA GLU A 46 12.68 3.66 -0.57
C GLU A 46 11.21 3.23 -0.53
N LEU A 47 10.29 4.20 -0.52
CA LEU A 47 8.85 3.94 -0.58
C LEU A 47 8.47 3.19 -1.86
N MET A 48 9.00 3.62 -3.01
CA MET A 48 8.73 2.96 -4.29
C MET A 48 9.26 1.53 -4.34
N ASP A 49 10.39 1.25 -3.70
CA ASP A 49 10.91 -0.11 -3.58
C ASP A 49 10.06 -0.99 -2.65
N ALA A 50 9.51 -0.43 -1.57
CA ALA A 50 8.54 -1.13 -0.72
C ALA A 50 7.24 -1.45 -1.48
N VAL A 51 6.70 -0.50 -2.26
CA VAL A 51 5.51 -0.69 -3.10
C VAL A 51 5.75 -1.78 -4.15
N LYS A 52 6.91 -1.79 -4.82
CA LYS A 52 7.25 -2.86 -5.77
C LYS A 52 7.25 -4.24 -5.11
N ARG A 53 7.69 -4.35 -3.85
CA ARG A 53 7.65 -5.63 -3.11
C ARG A 53 6.22 -6.03 -2.77
N LEU A 54 5.38 -5.07 -2.36
CA LEU A 54 3.96 -5.31 -2.08
C LEU A 54 3.22 -5.88 -3.30
N LEU A 55 3.43 -5.28 -4.48
CA LEU A 55 2.81 -5.72 -5.74
C LEU A 55 3.29 -7.09 -6.25
N ARG A 56 4.41 -7.62 -5.71
CA ARG A 56 4.90 -8.96 -6.06
C ARG A 56 4.25 -10.07 -5.22
N HIS A 57 3.57 -9.70 -4.14
CA HIS A 57 2.93 -10.63 -3.21
C HIS A 57 1.40 -10.56 -3.21
N GLY A 58 0.82 -9.62 -3.97
CA GLY A 58 -0.62 -9.53 -4.24
C GLY A 58 -1.04 -10.26 -5.51
#